data_AF-A0A2I0TWW9-F1
#
_entry.id   AF-A0A2I0TWW9-F1
#
_cell.length_a   1.000
_cell.length_b   1.000
_cell.length_c   1.000
_cell.angle_alpha   90.00
_cell.angle_beta   90.00
_cell.angle_gamma   90.00
#
_symmetry.space_group_name_H-M   'P 1'
#
loop_
_entity.id
_entity.type
_entity.pdbx_description
1 polymer ?
#
loop_
_entity_poly.entity_id
_entity_poly.type
_entity_poly.pdbx_seq_one_letter_code
_entity_poly.pdbx_strand_id
1 'polypeptide(L)'
;MWLKQTFDEADKNGDGSLSINEVLQLMHKLNVNLPRQKVKQMFKADTDDNQGTLGFDEFCAFYKMMSTRRDLYLLMLTYSNHKDYLDADDLKRFLETEQKDLGLDDLLGSLNDPVVSI
;
A
#
# COMPACT_ATOMS: atom_id res chain seq x y z
N MET A 1 -7.92 -1.43 12.27
CA MET A 1 -7.34 -2.10 11.08
C MET A 1 -7.95 -1.48 9.83
N TRP A 2 -7.22 -0.61 9.12
CA TRP A 2 -7.72 0.06 7.90
C TRP A 2 -8.22 -0.93 6.83
N LEU A 3 -7.55 -2.09 6.72
CA LEU A 3 -7.91 -3.12 5.76
C LEU A 3 -9.28 -3.75 6.04
N LYS A 4 -9.64 -3.95 7.33
CA LYS A 4 -10.96 -4.45 7.72
C LYS A 4 -12.06 -3.44 7.42
N GLN A 5 -11.84 -2.17 7.74
CA GLN A 5 -12.77 -1.10 7.37
C GLN A 5 -12.96 -1.02 5.84
N THR A 6 -11.88 -1.14 5.09
CA THR A 6 -11.92 -1.12 3.61
C THR A 6 -12.71 -2.30 3.04
N PHE A 7 -12.57 -3.48 3.66
CA PHE A 7 -13.38 -4.66 3.32
C PHE A 7 -14.86 -4.42 3.64
N ASP A 8 -15.18 -3.96 4.85
CA ASP A 8 -16.56 -3.74 5.29
C ASP A 8 -17.26 -2.64 4.45
N GLU A 9 -16.51 -1.63 3.99
CA GLU A 9 -17.02 -0.63 3.06
C GLU A 9 -17.26 -1.15 1.63
N ALA A 10 -16.54 -2.21 1.23
CA ALA A 10 -16.61 -2.80 -0.11
C ALA A 10 -17.71 -3.85 -0.22
N ASP A 11 -18.00 -4.58 0.86
CA ASP A 11 -19.10 -5.54 0.98
C ASP A 11 -20.44 -4.79 0.97
N LYS A 12 -21.06 -4.66 -0.22
CA LYS A 12 -22.26 -3.83 -0.41
C LYS A 12 -23.54 -4.56 -0.07
N ASN A 13 -23.55 -5.87 -0.28
CA ASN A 13 -24.71 -6.71 0.05
C ASN A 13 -24.68 -7.19 1.51
N GLY A 14 -23.56 -7.04 2.21
CA GLY A 14 -23.40 -7.37 3.63
C GLY A 14 -23.38 -8.87 3.89
N ASP A 15 -22.91 -9.66 2.93
CA ASP A 15 -22.90 -11.13 3.04
C ASP A 15 -21.64 -11.66 3.75
N GLY A 16 -20.71 -10.78 4.12
CA GLY A 16 -19.47 -11.12 4.80
C GLY A 16 -18.36 -11.57 3.85
N SER A 17 -18.56 -11.44 2.54
CA SER A 17 -17.61 -11.79 1.49
C SER A 17 -17.62 -10.75 0.37
N LEU A 18 -16.58 -10.74 -0.47
CA LEU A 18 -16.50 -9.84 -1.63
C LEU A 18 -16.67 -10.63 -2.92
N SER A 19 -17.70 -10.28 -3.68
CA SER A 19 -17.83 -10.72 -5.06
C SER A 19 -16.76 -10.09 -5.96
N ILE A 20 -16.51 -10.70 -7.12
CA ILE A 20 -15.59 -10.13 -8.12
C ILE A 20 -15.97 -8.70 -8.53
N ASN A 21 -17.25 -8.35 -8.51
CA ASN A 21 -17.71 -7.01 -8.87
C ASN A 21 -17.35 -5.98 -7.80
N GLU A 22 -17.51 -6.32 -6.53
CA GLU A 22 -17.12 -5.48 -5.39
C GLU A 22 -15.61 -5.28 -5.34
N VAL A 23 -14.83 -6.35 -5.55
CA VAL A 23 -13.37 -6.27 -5.66
C VAL A 23 -12.96 -5.33 -6.80
N LEU A 24 -13.57 -5.44 -7.97
CA LEU A 24 -13.24 -4.59 -9.11
C LEU A 24 -13.54 -3.11 -8.87
N GLN A 25 -14.65 -2.81 -8.18
CA GLN A 25 -14.98 -1.44 -7.77
C GLN A 25 -14.01 -0.92 -6.72
N LEU A 26 -13.67 -1.75 -5.74
CA LEU A 26 -12.71 -1.41 -4.69
C LEU A 26 -11.33 -1.11 -5.26
N MET A 27 -10.80 -1.96 -6.16
CA MET A 27 -9.50 -1.74 -6.78
C MET A 27 -9.43 -0.41 -7.54
N HIS A 28 -10.53 -0.02 -8.19
CA HIS A 28 -10.64 1.29 -8.83
C HIS A 28 -10.60 2.43 -7.80
N LYS A 29 -11.32 2.30 -6.67
CA LYS A 29 -11.32 3.29 -5.57
C LYS A 29 -9.94 3.43 -4.92
N LEU A 30 -9.17 2.35 -4.83
CA LEU A 30 -7.82 2.33 -4.24
C LEU A 30 -6.72 2.75 -5.22
N ASN A 31 -7.07 3.24 -6.42
CA ASN A 31 -6.11 3.63 -7.46
C ASN A 31 -5.10 2.52 -7.82
N VAL A 32 -5.50 1.25 -7.70
CA VAL A 32 -4.66 0.10 -8.08
C VAL A 32 -4.62 0.00 -9.60
N ASN A 33 -3.46 0.28 -10.19
CA ASN A 33 -3.25 0.24 -11.64
C ASN A 33 -2.96 -1.18 -12.13
N LEU A 34 -3.98 -2.05 -12.12
CA LEU A 34 -3.88 -3.42 -12.64
C LEU A 34 -4.96 -3.70 -13.69
N PRO A 35 -4.61 -4.40 -14.79
CA PRO A 35 -5.58 -4.77 -15.82
C PRO A 35 -6.72 -5.59 -15.23
N ARG A 36 -7.96 -5.29 -15.64
CA ARG A 36 -9.17 -5.97 -15.16
C ARG A 36 -9.10 -7.50 -15.33
N GLN A 37 -8.47 -7.98 -16.39
CA GLN A 37 -8.24 -9.41 -16.62
C GLN A 37 -7.30 -10.03 -15.59
N LYS A 38 -6.26 -9.30 -15.18
CA LYS A 38 -5.30 -9.77 -14.17
C LYS A 38 -5.96 -9.88 -12.80
N VAL A 39 -6.77 -8.89 -12.43
CA VAL A 39 -7.62 -8.93 -11.22
C VAL A 39 -8.50 -10.18 -11.21
N LYS A 40 -9.21 -10.47 -12.31
CA LYS A 40 -10.07 -11.66 -12.43
C LYS A 40 -9.30 -12.98 -12.35
N GLN A 41 -8.11 -13.05 -12.95
CA GLN A 41 -7.26 -14.25 -12.88
C GLN A 41 -6.79 -14.52 -11.45
N MET A 42 -6.36 -13.48 -10.74
CA MET A 42 -5.86 -13.60 -9.38
C MET A 42 -7.00 -13.89 -8.41
N PHE A 43 -8.14 -13.22 -8.57
CA PHE A 43 -9.35 -13.53 -7.81
C PHE A 43 -9.70 -15.02 -7.92
N LYS A 44 -9.72 -15.58 -9.14
CA LYS A 44 -10.00 -17.01 -9.33
C LYS A 44 -8.96 -17.95 -8.70
N ALA A 45 -7.72 -17.51 -8.55
CA ALA A 45 -6.66 -18.32 -7.94
C ALA A 45 -6.75 -18.29 -6.40
N ASP A 46 -7.31 -17.22 -5.83
CA ASP A 46 -7.41 -17.00 -4.38
C ASP A 46 -8.79 -17.34 -3.81
N THR A 47 -9.80 -17.60 -4.65
CA THR A 47 -11.09 -18.15 -4.21
C THR A 47 -11.06 -19.67 -4.19
N ASP A 48 -11.50 -20.29 -3.11
CA ASP A 48 -11.81 -21.72 -3.11
C ASP A 48 -12.84 -22.05 -4.21
N ASP A 49 -12.63 -23.18 -4.91
CA ASP A 49 -13.34 -23.63 -6.13
C ASP A 49 -14.88 -23.66 -6.05
N ASN A 50 -15.47 -23.40 -4.87
CA ASN A 50 -16.90 -23.54 -4.60
C ASN A 50 -17.65 -22.26 -4.15
N GLN A 51 -16.98 -21.14 -3.84
CA GLN A 51 -17.66 -19.94 -3.30
C GLN A 51 -17.76 -18.79 -4.31
N GLY A 52 -16.71 -18.54 -5.11
CA GLY A 52 -16.70 -17.42 -6.07
C GLY A 52 -16.72 -16.02 -5.42
N THR A 53 -16.38 -15.95 -4.13
CA THR A 53 -16.27 -14.74 -3.31
C THR A 53 -15.01 -14.81 -2.46
N LEU A 54 -14.52 -13.67 -1.97
CA LEU A 54 -13.39 -13.60 -1.03
C LEU A 54 -13.90 -13.26 0.37
N GLY A 55 -13.66 -14.16 1.33
CA GLY A 55 -13.72 -13.82 2.75
C GLY A 55 -12.63 -12.81 3.14
N PHE A 56 -12.65 -12.36 4.39
CA PHE A 56 -11.71 -11.31 4.84
C PHE A 56 -10.23 -11.73 4.75
N ASP A 57 -9.90 -12.95 5.14
CA ASP A 57 -8.52 -13.44 5.12
C ASP A 57 -7.99 -13.62 3.69
N GLU A 58 -8.84 -14.15 2.80
CA GLU A 58 -8.55 -14.29 1.37
C GLU A 58 -8.39 -12.91 0.72
N PHE A 59 -9.25 -11.95 1.07
CA PHE A 59 -9.10 -10.56 0.64
C PHE A 59 -7.78 -9.94 1.11
N CYS A 60 -7.32 -10.22 2.33
CA CYS A 60 -6.04 -9.73 2.83
C CYS A 60 -4.86 -10.27 2.00
N ALA A 61 -4.88 -11.57 1.70
CA ALA A 61 -3.86 -12.20 0.86
C ALA A 61 -3.89 -11.63 -0.56
N PHE A 62 -5.08 -11.55 -1.16
CA PHE A 62 -5.32 -10.97 -2.47
C PHE A 62 -4.80 -9.52 -2.55
N TYR A 63 -5.17 -8.68 -1.59
CA TYR A 63 -4.74 -7.28 -1.53
C TYR A 63 -3.22 -7.17 -1.42
N LYS A 64 -2.60 -7.94 -0.52
CA LYS A 64 -1.13 -7.97 -0.37
C LYS A 64 -0.44 -8.33 -1.68
N MET A 65 -0.93 -9.34 -2.40
CA MET A 65 -0.35 -9.75 -3.67
C MET A 65 -0.48 -8.66 -4.76
N MET A 66 -1.59 -7.92 -4.75
CA MET A 66 -1.90 -6.88 -5.75
C MET A 66 -1.20 -5.54 -5.47
N SER A 67 -1.08 -5.16 -4.20
CA SER A 67 -0.55 -3.86 -3.78
C SER A 67 0.95 -3.89 -3.49
N THR A 68 1.58 -5.06 -3.45
CA THR A 68 3.04 -5.15 -3.22
C THR A 68 3.78 -4.65 -4.45
N ARG A 69 4.27 -3.42 -4.33
CA ARG A 69 5.16 -2.79 -5.29
C ARG A 69 6.59 -3.28 -5.07
N ARG A 70 7.15 -4.00 -6.05
CA ARG A 70 8.48 -4.63 -5.95
C ARG A 70 9.59 -3.62 -5.64
N ASP A 71 9.54 -2.45 -6.26
CA ASP A 71 10.46 -1.33 -6.00
C ASP A 71 10.40 -0.86 -4.54
N LEU A 72 9.19 -0.63 -4.02
CA LEU A 72 9.00 -0.25 -2.62
C LEU A 72 9.41 -1.36 -1.65
N TYR A 73 9.18 -2.63 -2.00
CA TYR A 73 9.60 -3.78 -1.20
C TYR A 73 11.12 -3.91 -1.14
N LEU A 74 11.82 -3.69 -2.27
CA LEU A 74 13.29 -3.69 -2.30
C LEU A 74 13.88 -2.53 -1.50
N LEU A 75 13.27 -1.34 -1.58
CA LEU A 75 13.64 -0.20 -0.73
C LEU A 75 13.46 -0.55 0.75
N MET A 76 12.31 -1.12 1.12
CA MET A 76 12.05 -1.57 2.50
C MET A 76 13.16 -2.50 2.98
N LEU A 77 13.49 -3.55 2.22
CA LEU A 77 14.55 -4.51 2.59
C LEU A 77 15.94 -3.86 2.69
N THR A 78 16.22 -2.88 1.82
CA THR A 78 17.50 -2.17 1.79
C THR A 78 17.69 -1.34 3.06
N TYR A 79 16.63 -0.64 3.50
CA TYR A 79 16.69 0.24 4.66
C TYR A 79 16.40 -0.46 5.99
N SER A 80 15.70 -1.60 5.97
CA SER A 80 15.36 -2.39 7.16
C SER A 80 16.45 -3.35 7.62
N ASN A 81 17.59 -3.42 6.92
CA ASN A 81 18.58 -4.49 7.08
C ASN A 81 17.95 -5.89 6.95
N HIS A 82 17.13 -6.07 5.90
CA HIS A 82 16.43 -7.32 5.58
C HIS A 82 15.34 -7.78 6.57
N LYS A 83 14.88 -6.92 7.48
CA LYS A 83 13.64 -7.17 8.25
C LYS A 83 12.42 -7.03 7.33
N ASP A 84 11.32 -7.65 7.72
CA ASP A 84 10.01 -7.53 7.04
C ASP A 84 9.19 -6.30 7.49
N TYR A 85 9.78 -5.43 8.32
CA TYR A 85 9.22 -4.16 8.77
C TYR A 85 10.31 -3.07 8.80
N LEU A 86 9.90 -1.80 8.83
CA LEU A 86 10.76 -0.66 9.13
C LEU A 86 10.46 -0.18 10.55
N ASP A 87 11.47 -0.09 11.39
CA ASP A 87 11.36 0.64 12.67
C ASP A 87 11.59 2.16 12.48
N ALA A 88 11.53 2.91 13.57
CA ALA A 88 11.65 4.37 13.52
C ALA A 88 13.02 4.83 13.00
N ASP A 89 14.09 4.09 13.31
CA ASP A 89 15.44 4.41 12.87
C ASP A 89 15.62 4.06 11.38
N ASP A 90 15.08 2.92 10.95
CA ASP A 90 15.08 2.52 9.53
C ASP A 90 14.32 3.54 8.67
N LEU A 91 13.14 3.99 9.14
CA LEU A 91 12.32 4.99 8.45
C LEU A 91 13.02 6.35 8.41
N LYS A 92 13.64 6.78 9.52
CA LYS A 92 14.40 8.03 9.58
C LYS A 92 15.52 8.04 8.54
N ARG A 93 16.30 6.96 8.45
CA ARG A 93 17.37 6.82 7.45
C ARG A 93 16.85 6.89 6.02
N PHE A 94 15.70 6.25 5.76
CA PHE A 94 15.06 6.32 4.44
C PHE A 94 14.67 7.76 4.06
N LEU A 95 14.06 8.51 4.99
CA LEU A 95 13.63 9.89 4.74
C LEU A 95 14.82 10.83 4.48
N GLU A 96 15.87 10.71 5.29
CA GLU A 96 17.11 11.50 5.15
C GLU A 96 17.84 11.20 3.83
N THR A 97 17.90 9.92 3.43
CA THR A 97 18.72 9.49 2.28
C THR A 97 17.99 9.65 0.95
N GLU A 98 16.71 9.23 0.87
CA GLU A 98 15.98 9.12 -0.41
C GLU A 98 15.02 10.29 -0.64
N GLN A 99 14.32 10.75 0.39
CA GLN A 99 13.33 11.82 0.25
C GLN A 99 13.96 13.22 0.36
N LYS A 100 15.25 13.30 0.70
CA LYS A 100 15.96 14.55 0.95
C LYS A 100 15.13 15.44 1.88
N ASP A 101 14.58 14.83 2.94
CA ASP A 101 13.92 15.59 3.98
C ASP A 101 15.02 16.43 4.65
N LEU A 102 15.21 17.63 4.11
CA LEU A 102 16.03 18.68 4.68
C LEU A 102 15.39 18.91 6.04
N GLY A 103 16.04 18.41 7.09
CA GLY A 103 15.58 18.61 8.46
C GLY A 103 15.24 20.09 8.65
N LEU A 104 14.27 20.39 9.51
CA LEU A 104 13.87 21.77 9.80
C LEU A 104 15.07 22.69 10.14
N ASP A 105 16.19 22.10 10.56
CA ASP A 105 17.48 22.76 10.79
C ASP A 105 18.10 23.36 9.51
N ASP A 106 17.98 22.72 8.34
CA ASP A 106 18.49 23.23 7.05
C ASP A 106 17.61 24.37 6.50
N LEU A 107 16.29 24.32 6.76
CA LEU A 107 15.37 25.41 6.42
C LEU A 107 15.63 26.66 7.27
N LEU A 108 15.93 26.48 8.57
CA LEU A 108 16.32 27.59 9.45
C LEU A 108 17.70 28.16 9.09
N GLY A 109 18.62 27.33 8.59
CA GLY A 109 19.91 27.77 8.05
C GLY A 109 19.77 28.66 6.81
N SER A 110 18.82 28.34 5.92
CA SER A 110 18.57 29.11 4.69
C SER A 110 17.89 30.48 4.90
N LEU A 111 17.16 30.66 6.00
CA LEU A 111 16.48 31.92 6.34
C LEU A 111 17.42 32.96 6.96
N ASN A 112 18.62 32.56 7.37
CA ASN A 112 19.63 33.45 7.96
C ASN A 112 20.74 33.80 6.95
N ASP A 113 20.59 33.42 5.69
CA ASP A 113 21.53 33.74 4.63
C ASP A 113 21.22 35.15 4.07
N PRO A 114 22.08 36.16 4.29
CA PRO A 114 21.81 37.55 3.89
C PRO A 114 21.72 37.78 2.38
N VAL A 115 21.86 36.73 1.56
CA VAL A 115 21.83 36.80 0.09
C VAL A 115 20.43 36.57 -0.48
N VAL A 116 19.44 36.10 0.29
CA VAL A 116 18.04 35.95 -0.17
C VAL A 116 17.19 37.18 0.16
N SER A 117 17.78 38.37 -0.01
CA SER A 117 17.02 39.61 -0.16
C SER A 117 17.49 40.30 -1.42
N ILE A 118 16.82 39.97 -2.53
CA ILE A 118 16.34 40.84 -3.63
C ILE A 118 15.24 40.05 -4.35
#